data_AF-A0A947C0Y4-F1
#
_entry.id   AF-A0A947C0Y4-F1
#
_cell.length_a   1.000
_cell.length_b   1.000
_cell.length_c   1.000
_cell.angle_alpha   90.00
_cell.angle_beta   90.00
_cell.angle_gamma   90.00
#
_symmetry.space_group_name_H-M   'P 1'
#
loop_
_entity.id
_entity.type
_entity.pdbx_description
1 polymer ?
#
loop_
_entity_poly.entity_id
_entity_poly.type
_entity_poly.pdbx_seq_one_letter_code
_entity_poly.pdbx_strand_id
1 'polypeptide(L)'
;MTRRRRPKSPLFAEEDPQLGLFERDYEVAAESTRDMHGELESIRDRLPAKLRLGTSSWTFPGWAGLVYRQRYANQRAFLRDSLGEYAQHPLMRTVGIDRGYYTPVSEQDLAAYSMQLPD
;
A
#
# COMPACT_ATOMS: atom_id res chain seq x y z
N MET A 1 30.90 -9.30 -13.62
CA MET A 1 29.76 -8.47 -13.14
C MET A 1 29.10 -9.18 -11.98
N THR A 2 29.28 -8.70 -10.76
CA THR A 2 28.69 -9.32 -9.56
C THR A 2 27.22 -8.94 -9.50
N ARG A 3 26.31 -9.92 -9.58
CA ARG A 3 24.86 -9.69 -9.49
C ARG A 3 24.54 -9.12 -8.11
N ARG A 4 24.14 -7.84 -8.06
CA ARG A 4 23.71 -7.18 -6.81
C ARG A 4 22.54 -7.98 -6.24
N ARG A 5 22.65 -8.40 -4.97
CA ARG A 5 21.64 -9.20 -4.28
C ARG A 5 20.34 -8.38 -4.18
N ARG A 6 19.20 -8.98 -4.51
CA ARG A 6 17.92 -8.28 -4.50
C ARG A 6 17.50 -7.99 -3.06
N PRO A 7 16.94 -6.79 -2.77
CA PRO A 7 16.41 -6.50 -1.45
C PRO A 7 15.22 -7.40 -1.13
N LYS A 8 15.13 -7.80 0.13
CA LYS A 8 13.96 -8.52 0.64
C LYS A 8 12.88 -7.53 1.07
N SER A 9 11.62 -7.90 0.87
CA SER A 9 10.49 -7.08 1.30
C SER A 9 10.42 -7.03 2.83
N PRO A 10 10.29 -5.82 3.42
CA PRO A 10 10.02 -5.69 4.85
C PRO A 10 8.64 -6.26 5.23
N LEU A 11 7.70 -6.37 4.28
CA LEU A 11 6.34 -6.84 4.53
C LEU A 11 6.24 -8.37 4.60
N PHE A 12 6.99 -9.11 3.79
CA PHE A 12 6.85 -10.57 3.68
C PHE A 12 8.19 -11.34 3.54
N ALA A 13 9.34 -10.68 3.75
CA ALA A 13 10.68 -11.29 3.84
C ALA A 13 11.16 -12.11 2.60
N GLU A 14 10.42 -12.10 1.50
CA GLU A 14 10.80 -12.65 0.19
C GLU A 14 11.57 -11.60 -0.62
N GLU A 15 12.36 -12.03 -1.62
CA GLU A 15 12.97 -11.09 -2.56
C GLU A 15 11.90 -10.38 -3.38
N ASP A 16 11.98 -9.06 -3.50
CA ASP A 16 11.02 -8.29 -4.25
C ASP A 16 11.70 -7.52 -5.40
N PRO A 17 11.35 -7.81 -6.67
CA PRO A 17 11.92 -7.10 -7.80
C PRO A 17 11.55 -5.61 -7.83
N GLN A 18 10.43 -5.20 -7.25
CA GLN A 18 9.96 -3.82 -7.23
C GLN A 18 10.82 -2.94 -6.31
N LEU A 19 11.33 -3.48 -5.21
CA LEU A 19 12.17 -2.74 -4.26
C LEU A 19 13.57 -2.45 -4.79
N GLY A 20 14.04 -3.21 -5.79
CA GLY A 20 15.32 -2.97 -6.45
C GLY A 20 15.31 -1.82 -7.46
N LEU A 21 14.14 -1.21 -7.72
CA LEU A 21 13.97 -0.13 -8.71
C LEU A 21 14.45 1.24 -8.20
N PHE A 22 14.46 1.45 -6.88
CA PHE A 22 14.83 2.73 -6.27
C PHE A 22 16.05 2.54 -5.36
N GLU A 23 17.09 3.35 -5.58
CA GLU A 23 18.36 3.30 -4.84
C GLU A 23 18.25 3.93 -3.43
N ARG A 24 17.32 3.47 -2.59
CA ARG A 24 17.21 3.92 -1.19
C ARG A 24 17.24 2.75 -0.21
N ASP A 25 17.95 2.94 0.89
CA ASP A 25 17.94 2.05 2.04
C ASP A 25 16.58 2.17 2.74
N TYR A 26 15.74 1.15 2.60
CA TYR A 26 14.36 1.11 3.10
C TYR A 26 14.25 1.13 4.64
N GLU A 27 15.33 0.92 5.37
CA GLU A 27 15.34 0.88 6.85
C GLU A 27 15.03 2.24 7.49
N VAL A 28 15.30 3.36 6.80
CA VAL A 28 15.20 4.71 7.40
C VAL A 28 13.75 5.22 7.51
N ALA A 29 12.79 4.67 6.77
CA ALA A 29 11.43 5.22 6.70
C ALA A 29 10.49 4.79 7.85
N ALA A 30 10.74 3.67 8.51
CA ALA A 30 9.75 3.05 9.41
C ALA A 30 9.70 3.65 10.83
N GLU A 31 10.79 4.22 11.33
CA GLU A 31 10.87 4.75 12.71
C GLU A 31 10.27 6.15 12.86
N SER A 32 10.21 6.93 11.78
CA SER A 32 9.72 8.32 11.76
C SER A 32 8.17 8.45 11.71
N THR A 33 7.44 7.40 11.36
CA THR A 33 6.03 7.52 10.93
C THR A 33 4.97 7.33 12.02
N ARG A 34 5.33 7.02 13.28
CA ARG A 34 4.34 6.91 14.37
C ARG A 34 3.80 8.27 14.81
N ASP A 35 4.67 9.29 14.86
CA ASP A 35 4.29 10.67 15.20
C ASP A 35 3.40 11.30 14.13
N MET A 36 3.60 10.91 12.87
CA MET A 36 2.85 11.46 11.73
C MET A 36 1.35 11.12 11.71
N HIS A 37 0.89 10.05 12.38
CA HIS A 37 -0.50 9.60 12.19
C HIS A 37 -1.52 10.63 12.68
N GLY A 38 -1.32 11.20 13.88
CA GLY A 38 -2.21 12.24 14.41
C GLY A 38 -2.17 13.53 13.59
N GLU A 39 -1.01 13.87 13.02
CA GLU A 39 -0.89 15.01 12.10
C GLU A 39 -1.70 14.77 10.81
N LEU A 40 -1.62 13.57 10.24
CA LEU A 40 -2.39 13.19 9.05
C LEU A 40 -3.90 13.22 9.30
N GLU A 41 -4.36 12.81 10.49
CA GLU A 41 -5.77 12.94 10.89
C GLU A 41 -6.19 14.41 11.02
N SER A 42 -5.36 15.26 11.64
CA SER A 42 -5.67 16.70 11.72
C SER A 42 -5.71 17.37 10.34
N ILE A 43 -4.88 16.93 9.40
CA ILE A 43 -4.96 17.37 8.01
C ILE A 43 -6.27 16.89 7.38
N ARG A 44 -6.63 15.61 7.53
CA ARG A 44 -7.87 15.02 7.00
C ARG A 44 -9.09 15.86 7.43
N ASP A 45 -9.15 16.23 8.69
CA ASP A 45 -10.30 16.94 9.28
C ASP A 45 -10.45 18.38 8.73
N ARG A 46 -9.40 18.93 8.12
CA ARG A 46 -9.42 20.25 7.44
C ARG A 46 -9.73 20.16 5.96
N LEU A 47 -9.71 18.96 5.36
CA LEU A 47 -9.98 18.79 3.93
C LEU A 47 -11.49 18.85 3.63
N PRO A 48 -11.89 19.39 2.47
CA PRO A 48 -13.29 19.33 2.03
C PRO A 48 -13.78 17.88 1.96
N ALA A 49 -15.00 17.62 2.45
CA ALA A 49 -15.57 16.27 2.51
C ALA A 49 -15.60 15.53 1.15
N LYS A 50 -15.78 16.29 0.06
CA LYS A 50 -15.84 15.75 -1.32
C LYS A 50 -14.47 15.53 -1.97
N LEU A 51 -13.38 16.06 -1.40
CA LEU A 51 -12.03 15.81 -1.91
C LEU A 51 -11.61 14.41 -1.49
N ARG A 52 -11.12 13.58 -2.43
CA ARG A 52 -10.53 12.27 -2.14
C ARG A 52 -9.16 12.20 -2.82
N LEU A 53 -8.14 11.87 -2.04
CA LEU A 53 -6.79 11.63 -2.52
C LEU A 53 -6.51 10.13 -2.52
N GLY A 54 -5.73 9.68 -3.48
CA GLY A 54 -5.44 8.27 -3.69
C GLY A 54 -4.39 8.05 -4.75
N THR A 55 -3.90 6.83 -4.83
CA THR A 55 -2.88 6.39 -5.80
C THR A 55 -3.51 5.63 -6.96
N SER A 56 -2.75 5.39 -8.03
CA SER A 56 -3.20 4.59 -9.19
C SER A 56 -3.11 3.07 -8.95
N SER A 57 -2.62 2.64 -7.79
CA SER A 57 -2.52 1.25 -7.34
C SER A 57 -2.27 1.24 -5.83
N TRP A 58 -2.59 0.15 -5.13
CA TRP A 58 -2.21 -0.04 -3.72
C TRP A 58 -1.04 -1.02 -3.55
N THR A 59 -0.75 -1.87 -4.53
CA THR A 59 0.06 -3.08 -4.31
C THR A 59 1.58 -2.88 -4.36
N PHE A 60 2.09 -1.72 -3.95
CA PHE A 60 3.53 -1.42 -3.95
C PHE A 60 4.18 -1.68 -2.57
N PRO A 61 5.01 -2.72 -2.41
CA PRO A 61 5.60 -3.08 -1.11
C PRO A 61 6.59 -2.05 -0.57
N GLY A 62 7.08 -1.15 -1.43
CA GLY A 62 7.96 -0.05 -1.03
C GLY A 62 7.29 1.02 -0.16
N TRP A 63 5.98 0.93 0.07
CA TRP A 63 5.27 1.75 1.05
C TRP A 63 5.24 1.17 2.46
N ALA A 64 6.05 0.14 2.74
CA ALA A 64 6.27 -0.32 4.09
C ALA A 64 6.76 0.82 5.00
N GLY A 65 6.16 0.91 6.19
CA GLY A 65 6.39 1.99 7.15
C GLY A 65 5.62 3.28 6.84
N LEU A 66 5.19 3.50 5.59
CA LEU A 66 4.43 4.68 5.16
C LEU A 66 2.92 4.42 5.15
N VAL A 67 2.50 3.41 4.38
CA VAL A 67 1.10 2.96 4.26
C VAL A 67 0.92 1.64 5.01
N TYR A 68 1.87 0.73 4.84
CA TYR A 68 1.78 -0.63 5.39
C TYR A 68 2.63 -0.76 6.65
N ARG A 69 1.99 -1.10 7.77
CA ARG A 69 2.62 -1.38 9.06
C ARG A 69 2.60 -2.87 9.40
N GLN A 70 1.67 -3.63 8.82
CA GLN A 70 1.55 -5.06 9.04
C GLN A 70 2.59 -5.86 8.25
N ARG A 71 2.94 -7.03 8.79
CA ARG A 71 3.66 -8.07 8.04
C ARG A 71 2.67 -9.08 7.50
N TYR A 72 2.92 -9.56 6.29
CA TYR A 72 2.11 -10.54 5.58
C TYR A 72 2.89 -11.85 5.47
N ALA A 73 2.17 -12.97 5.41
CA ALA A 73 2.80 -14.29 5.35
C ALA A 73 3.64 -14.52 4.09
N ASN A 74 3.24 -13.91 2.97
CA ASN A 74 3.90 -13.98 1.66
C ASN A 74 3.36 -12.87 0.75
N GLN A 75 3.95 -12.71 -0.44
CA GLN A 75 3.49 -11.71 -1.42
C GLN A 75 2.02 -11.89 -1.84
N ARG A 76 1.53 -13.13 -1.96
CA ARG A 76 0.14 -13.41 -2.33
C ARG A 76 -0.85 -12.94 -1.26
N ALA A 77 -0.52 -13.14 0.02
CA ALA A 77 -1.31 -12.62 1.13
C ALA A 77 -1.35 -11.09 1.12
N PHE A 78 -0.21 -10.43 0.88
CA PHE A 78 -0.16 -8.98 0.71
C PHE A 78 -1.08 -8.49 -0.42
N LEU A 79 -1.02 -9.09 -1.61
CA LEU A 79 -1.88 -8.68 -2.73
C LEU A 79 -3.37 -8.85 -2.46
N ARG A 80 -3.74 -9.85 -1.64
CA ARG A 80 -5.13 -10.16 -1.29
C ARG A 80 -5.68 -9.21 -0.23
N ASP A 81 -4.90 -8.92 0.82
CA ASP A 81 -5.40 -8.33 2.06
C ASP A 81 -4.97 -6.87 2.27
N SER A 82 -3.96 -6.37 1.53
CA SER A 82 -3.41 -5.03 1.76
C SER A 82 -4.33 -3.87 1.37
N LEU A 83 -5.40 -4.12 0.61
CA LEU A 83 -6.37 -3.07 0.30
C LEU A 83 -7.05 -2.57 1.58
N GLY A 84 -7.37 -3.48 2.50
CA GLY A 84 -7.94 -3.12 3.80
C GLY A 84 -7.03 -2.22 4.61
N GLU A 85 -5.72 -2.53 4.66
CA GLU A 85 -4.74 -1.67 5.36
C GLU A 85 -4.55 -0.33 4.65
N TYR A 86 -4.46 -0.31 3.32
CA TYR A 86 -4.39 0.92 2.53
C TYR A 86 -5.57 1.85 2.82
N ALA A 87 -6.79 1.31 2.92
CA ALA A 87 -8.01 2.07 3.17
C ALA A 87 -8.05 2.72 4.57
N GLN A 88 -7.21 2.28 5.52
CA GLN A 88 -7.07 2.90 6.85
C GLN A 88 -6.15 4.13 6.84
N HIS A 89 -5.46 4.43 5.74
CA HIS A 89 -4.57 5.58 5.69
C HIS A 89 -5.38 6.90 5.73
N PRO A 90 -5.13 7.83 6.69
CA PRO A 90 -6.02 8.97 6.94
C PRO A 90 -6.31 9.87 5.72
N LEU A 91 -5.32 10.01 4.84
CA LEU A 91 -5.42 10.85 3.64
C LEU A 91 -5.73 10.08 2.35
N MET A 92 -5.49 8.77 2.28
CA MET A 92 -5.64 8.00 1.03
C MET A 92 -6.99 7.29 1.02
N ARG A 93 -8.03 8.05 0.65
CA ARG A 93 -9.45 7.65 0.74
C ARG A 93 -10.06 7.20 -0.60
N THR A 94 -9.22 6.96 -1.60
CA THR A 94 -9.60 6.37 -2.89
C THR A 94 -8.39 5.67 -3.50
N VAL A 95 -8.63 4.85 -4.54
CA VAL A 95 -7.57 4.18 -5.30
C VAL A 95 -8.02 3.95 -6.74
N GLY A 96 -7.09 4.04 -7.68
CA GLY A 96 -7.30 3.65 -9.07
C GLY A 96 -7.17 2.13 -9.25
N ILE A 97 -8.03 1.57 -10.11
CA ILE A 97 -7.94 0.17 -10.53
C ILE A 97 -7.90 0.15 -12.05
N ASP A 98 -6.76 -0.23 -12.62
CA ASP A 98 -6.52 -0.25 -14.07
C ASP A 98 -6.60 -1.66 -14.67
N ARG A 99 -6.57 -2.73 -13.85
CA ARG A 99 -6.59 -4.11 -14.34
C ARG A 99 -7.79 -4.43 -15.26
N GLY A 100 -8.89 -3.70 -15.09
CA GLY A 100 -10.08 -3.75 -15.94
C GLY A 100 -9.82 -3.42 -17.42
N TYR A 101 -8.73 -2.71 -17.70
CA TYR A 101 -8.29 -2.37 -19.06
C TYR A 101 -7.90 -3.62 -19.87
N TYR A 102 -7.23 -4.59 -19.22
CA TYR A 102 -6.74 -5.80 -19.88
C TYR A 102 -7.77 -6.93 -19.87
N THR A 103 -8.58 -7.02 -18.81
CA THR A 103 -9.61 -8.05 -18.65
C THR A 103 -10.68 -7.54 -17.68
N PRO A 104 -11.97 -7.76 -17.94
CA PRO A 104 -13.02 -7.41 -17.00
C PRO A 104 -12.75 -7.95 -15.59
N VAL A 105 -12.93 -7.09 -14.59
CA VAL A 105 -12.84 -7.47 -13.17
C VAL A 105 -14.07 -8.31 -12.83
N SER A 106 -13.88 -9.52 -12.31
CA SER A 106 -14.99 -10.37 -11.91
C SER A 106 -15.82 -9.74 -10.78
N GLU A 107 -17.12 -10.05 -10.71
CA GLU A 107 -17.98 -9.62 -9.61
C GLU A 107 -17.45 -10.11 -8.25
N GLN A 108 -16.90 -11.32 -8.20
CA GLN A 108 -16.31 -11.90 -6.99
C GLN A 108 -15.12 -11.08 -6.51
N ASP A 109 -14.25 -10.62 -7.41
CA ASP A 109 -13.12 -9.78 -7.05
C ASP A 109 -13.57 -8.39 -6.59
N LEU A 110 -14.58 -7.80 -7.26
CA LEU A 110 -15.16 -6.52 -6.82
C LEU A 110 -15.79 -6.63 -5.43
N ALA A 111 -16.54 -7.71 -5.16
CA ALA A 111 -17.10 -7.99 -3.86
C ALA A 111 -16.00 -8.20 -2.80
N ALA A 112 -14.93 -8.92 -3.14
CA ALA A 112 -13.78 -9.12 -2.25
C ALA A 112 -13.06 -7.80 -1.93
N TYR A 113 -12.99 -6.86 -2.87
CA TYR A 113 -12.48 -5.51 -2.60
C TYR A 113 -13.44 -4.75 -1.68
N SER A 114 -14.74 -4.74 -1.98
CA SER A 114 -15.74 -4.04 -1.18
C SER A 114 -15.74 -4.48 0.28
N MET A 115 -15.57 -5.77 0.57
CA MET A 115 -15.50 -6.29 1.94
C MET A 115 -14.30 -5.78 2.75
N GLN A 116 -13.29 -5.20 2.10
CA GLN A 116 -12.12 -4.64 2.77
C GLN A 116 -12.23 -3.14 3.03
N LEU A 117 -13.24 -2.47 2.46
CA LEU A 117 -13.38 -1.03 2.52
C LEU A 117 -14.30 -0.61 3.68
N PRO A 118 -14.07 0.56 4.29
CA PRO A 118 -15.00 1.15 5.25
C PRO A 118 -16.31 1.57 4.57
N ASP A 119 -17.39 1.67 5.38
CA ASP A 119 -18.73 2.12 4.95
C ASP A 119 -18.77 3.59 4.48
#